data_AF-A0A2D5N5S7-F1
#
_entry.id   AF-A0A2D5N5S7-F1
#
_cell.length_a   1.000
_cell.length_b   1.000
_cell.length_c   1.000
_cell.angle_alpha   90.00
_cell.angle_beta   90.00
_cell.angle_gamma   90.00
#
_symmetry.space_group_name_H-M   'P 1'
#
loop_
_entity.id
_entity.type
_entity.pdbx_description
1 polymer ?
#
loop_
_entity_poly.entity_id
_entity_poly.type
_entity_poly.pdbx_seq_one_letter_code
_entity_poly.pdbx_strand_id
1 'polypeptide(L)' 'MQKLNFPTYKVQLKNRENKPYIFDQIRKKWLLCTSEEWVRIHCLNYFIQTLGYPACWIKVENVINL' A
#
# COMPACT_ATOMS: atom_id res chain seq x y z
N MET A 1 12.31 7.27 2.30
CA MET A 1 10.89 7.64 2.17
C MET A 1 10.53 8.55 3.34
N GLN A 2 9.65 9.52 3.13
CA GLN A 2 9.24 10.44 4.19
C GLN A 2 8.21 9.78 5.12
N LYS A 3 8.23 10.21 6.38
CA LYS A 3 7.19 9.88 7.36
C LYS A 3 5.89 10.55 6.93
N LEU A 4 4.85 9.76 6.72
CA LEU A 4 3.52 10.25 6.36
C LEU A 4 2.69 10.53 7.62
N ASN A 5 1.64 11.35 7.47
CA ASN A 5 0.70 11.68 8.55
C ASN A 5 -0.36 10.56 8.74
N PHE A 6 0.11 9.32 8.94
CA PHE A 6 -0.73 8.17 9.25
C PHE A 6 -0.35 7.59 10.62
N PRO A 7 -1.27 6.86 11.29
CA PRO A 7 -0.92 5.96 12.38
C PRO A 7 0.20 4.98 11.96
N THR A 8 0.90 4.42 12.94
CA THR A 8 2.00 3.50 12.67
C THR A 8 1.45 2.14 12.23
N TYR A 9 1.81 1.70 11.02
CA TYR A 9 1.41 0.41 10.47
C TYR A 9 2.62 -0.48 10.20
N LYS A 10 2.41 -1.79 10.31
CA LYS A 10 3.41 -2.78 9.85
C LYS A 10 3.37 -2.85 8.33
N VAL A 11 4.29 -2.15 7.69
CA VAL A 11 4.51 -2.20 6.24
C VAL A 11 5.68 -3.15 5.96
N GLN A 12 5.45 -4.15 5.12
CA GLN A 12 6.51 -5.08 4.72
C GLN A 12 7.31 -4.47 3.57
N LEU A 13 8.62 -4.30 3.83
CA LEU A 13 9.59 -3.82 2.87
C LEU A 13 10.66 -4.88 2.64
N LYS A 14 11.15 -4.99 1.40
CA LYS A 14 12.34 -5.78 1.07
C LYS A 14 13.18 -5.04 0.05
N ASN A 15 14.49 -5.27 0.06
CA ASN A 15 15.37 -4.75 -0.99
C ASN A 15 15.71 -5.89 -1.96
N ARG A 16 15.65 -5.59 -3.26
CA ARG A 16 16.12 -6.47 -4.33
C ARG A 16 16.94 -5.63 -5.30
N GLU A 17 18.19 -6.01 -5.55
CA GLU A 17 19.08 -5.30 -6.48
C GLU A 17 19.18 -3.78 -6.19
N ASN A 18 19.39 -3.41 -4.92
CA ASN A 18 19.42 -2.01 -4.43
C ASN A 18 18.13 -1.20 -4.65
N LYS A 19 17.03 -1.85 -5.06
CA LYS A 19 15.73 -1.22 -5.21
C LYS A 19 14.80 -1.65 -4.06
N PRO A 20 14.15 -0.70 -3.37
CA PRO A 20 13.17 -1.03 -2.34
C PRO A 20 11.88 -1.52 -2.98
N TYR A 21 11.32 -2.58 -2.43
CA TYR A 21 10.01 -3.12 -2.78
C TYR A 21 9.10 -3.12 -1.55
N ILE A 22 7.83 -2.83 -1.78
CA ILE A 22 6.77 -2.81 -0.79
C ILE A 22 5.73 -3.86 -1.12
N PHE A 23 5.17 -4.50 -0.09
CA PHE A 23 4.13 -5.51 -0.27
C PHE A 23 2.74 -4.87 -0.31
N ASP A 24 1.98 -5.18 -1.36
CA ASP A 24 0.57 -4.86 -1.47
C ASP A 24 -0.28 -6.05 -0.98
N GLN A 25 -0.93 -5.90 0.17
CA GLN A 25 -1.74 -6.95 0.79
C GLN A 25 -3.02 -7.30 0.00
N ILE A 26 -3.54 -6.36 -0.79
CA ILE A 26 -4.79 -6.55 -1.56
C ILE A 26 -4.47 -7.29 -2.86
N ARG A 27 -3.47 -6.81 -3.60
CA ARG A 27 -3.02 -7.41 -4.86
C ARG A 27 -2.10 -8.62 -4.64
N LYS A 28 -1.68 -8.89 -3.39
CA LYS A 28 -0.78 -9.96 -2.96
C LYS A 28 0.54 -10.02 -3.75
N LYS A 29 1.12 -8.86 -4.07
CA LYS A 29 2.34 -8.74 -4.88
C LYS A 29 3.33 -7.76 -4.28
N TRP A 30 4.60 -7.97 -4.60
CA TRP A 30 5.67 -7.03 -4.27
C TRP A 30 5.82 -6.03 -5.41
N LEU A 31 5.72 -4.73 -5.09
CA LEU A 31 5.82 -3.62 -6.03
C LEU A 31 7.07 -2.81 -5.75
N LEU A 32 7.65 -2.18 -6.78
CA LEU A 32 8.71 -1.21 -6.57
C LEU A 32 8.19 -0.10 -5.67
N CYS A 33 8.90 0.21 -4.59
CA CYS A 33 8.44 1.18 -3.62
C CYS A 33 8.70 2.61 -4.11
N THR A 34 7.86 3.06 -5.03
CA THR A 34 7.78 4.45 -5.47
C THR A 34 7.10 5.30 -4.40
N SER A 35 7.22 6.63 -4.49
CA SER A 35 6.52 7.55 -3.59
C SER A 35 4.99 7.37 -3.65
N GLU A 36 4.44 7.06 -4.81
CA GLU A 36 3.02 6.78 -5.00
C GLU A 36 2.60 5.48 -4.29
N GLU A 37 3.33 4.38 -4.51
CA GLU A 37 3.05 3.09 -3.85
C GLU A 37 3.24 3.20 -2.32
N TRP A 38 4.21 3.97 -1.85
CA TRP A 38 4.40 4.24 -0.42
C TRP A 38 3.14 4.85 0.21
N VAL A 39 2.58 5.89 -0.42
CA VAL A 39 1.34 6.53 0.05
C VAL A 39 0.16 5.57 -0.08
N ARG A 40 0.03 4.88 -1.22
CA ARG A 40 -1.07 3.92 -1.47
C ARG A 40 -1.16 2.84 -0.41
N ILE A 41 -0.05 2.19 -0.06
CA ILE A 41 -0.04 1.15 0.97
C ILE A 41 -0.39 1.71 2.36
N HIS A 42 -0.01 2.95 2.69
CA HIS A 42 -0.44 3.58 3.94
C HIS A 42 -1.94 3.89 3.95
N CYS A 43 -2.49 4.38 2.84
CA CYS A 43 -3.94 4.57 2.69
C CYS A 43 -4.71 3.26 2.86
N LEU A 44 -4.25 2.18 2.22
CA LEU A 44 -4.87 0.86 2.36
C LEU A 44 -4.85 0.37 3.81
N ASN A 45 -3.72 0.51 4.51
CA ASN A 45 -3.64 0.16 5.92
C ASN A 45 -4.53 1.03 6.79
N TYR A 46 -4.66 2.32 6.49
CA TYR A 46 -5.58 3.20 7.20
C TYR A 46 -7.04 2.77 7.03
N PHE A 47 -7.46 2.44 5.81
CA PHE A 47 -8.82 1.96 5.56
C PHE A 47 -9.11 0.64 6.29
N ILE A 48 -8.16 -0.31 6.26
CA ILE A 48 -8.38 -1.64 6.83
C ILE A 48 -8.25 -1.62 8.35
N GLN A 49 -7.16 -1.06 8.88
CA GLN A 49 -6.81 -1.18 10.30
C GLN A 49 -7.46 -0.09 11.16
N THR A 50 -7.59 1.13 10.63
CA THR A 50 -8.11 2.26 11.40
C THR A 50 -9.60 2.49 11.17
N LEU A 51 -10.06 2.40 9.92
CA LEU A 51 -11.48 2.58 9.60
C LEU A 51 -12.28 1.27 9.56
N GLY A 52 -11.61 0.11 9.65
CA GLY A 52 -12.26 -1.19 9.73
C GLY A 52 -12.90 -1.70 8.42
N TYR A 53 -12.54 -1.13 7.27
CA TYR A 53 -13.06 -1.59 5.98
C TYR A 53 -12.43 -2.95 5.60
N PRO A 54 -13.24 -3.98 5.28
CA PRO A 54 -12.71 -5.25 4.80
C PRO A 54 -11.87 -5.08 3.54
N ALA A 55 -10.70 -5.71 3.49
CA ALA A 55 -9.81 -5.65 2.32
C ALA A 55 -10.49 -6.11 1.01
N CYS A 56 -11.47 -7.02 1.11
CA CYS A 56 -12.25 -7.52 -0.02
C CYS A 56 -13.12 -6.44 -0.70
N TRP A 57 -13.45 -5.34 0.00
CA TRP A 57 -14.27 -4.25 -0.54
C TRP A 57 -13.45 -3.21 -1.29
N ILE A 58 -12.12 -3.28 -1.22
CA ILE A 58 -11.23 -2.25 -1.75
C ILE A 58 -10.63 -2.75 -3.07
N LYS A 59 -10.96 -2.06 -4.16
CA LYS A 59 -10.32 -2.25 -5.46
C LYS A 59 -9.25 -1.18 -5.67
N VAL A 60 -7.98 -1.59 -5.72
CA VAL A 60 -6.84 -0.64 -5.72
C VAL A 60 -6.67 0.09 -7.05
N GLU A 61 -6.89 -0.60 -8.16
CA GLU A 61 -6.88 -0.04 -9.52
C GLU A 61 -8.11 -0.52 -10.27
N ASN A 62 -8.76 0.40 -10.97
CA ASN A 62 -9.86 0.09 -11.86
C ASN A 62 -9.81 1.03 -13.06
N VAL A 63 -9.90 0.48 -14.27
CA VAL A 63 -10.12 1.30 -15.46
C VAL A 63 -11.56 1.80 -15.43
N ILE A 64 -11.74 3.10 -15.62
CA ILE A 64 -13.06 3.71 -15.77
C ILE A 64 -13.23 3.94 -17.27
N ASN A 65 -14.20 3.26 -17.88
CA ASN A 65 -14.65 3.59 -19.22
C ASN A 65 -15.72 4.68 -19.07
N LEU A 66 -15.41 5.88 -19.58
CA LEU A 66 -16.31 7.03 -19.64
C LEU A 66 -17.22 6.95 -20.86
#